data_AF-A0A7Y6M2E7-F1
#
_entry.id   AF-A0A7Y6M2E7-F1
#
_cell.length_a   1.000
_cell.length_b   1.000
_cell.length_c   1.000
_cell.angle_alpha   90.00
_cell.angle_beta   90.00
_cell.angle_gamma   90.00
#
_symmetry.space_group_name_H-M   'P 1'
#
loop_
_entity.id
_entity.type
_entity.pdbx_description
1 polymer ?
#
loop_
_entity_poly.entity_id
_entity_poly.type
_entity_poly.pdbx_seq_one_letter_code
_entity_poly.pdbx_strand_id
1 'polypeptide(L)'
;MTSHVDPHQRSQDARRRVLEMALSLRDGPPGGSVDHFLALLQYRLPFWLSVLHDLTHHAGRGTVAGNLVPVARAGLDYHLEVQAAALPAFSSPNVTVRIREALRAAGFGPEAEVAPLAAYLEEERRLGRVAAGVDPEASARLLLAGCFHRAYIELFVGADMVPAREVSAEEIVRELRLEPPS
;
A
#
# COMPACT_ATOMS: atom_id res chain seq x y z
N MET A 1 6.69 18.64 -16.36
CA MET A 1 7.62 17.67 -16.97
C MET A 1 7.98 16.65 -15.90
N THR A 2 7.06 15.74 -15.59
CA THR A 2 7.27 14.69 -14.58
C THR A 2 8.22 13.66 -15.19
N SER A 3 9.39 13.49 -14.56
CA SER A 3 10.36 12.49 -14.96
C SER A 3 9.69 11.11 -14.98
N HIS A 4 9.57 10.53 -16.16
CA HIS A 4 9.02 9.19 -16.37
C HIS A 4 10.04 8.15 -15.87
N VAL A 5 10.14 8.00 -14.55
CA VAL A 5 10.99 6.96 -13.96
C VAL A 5 10.33 5.61 -14.19
N ASP A 6 11.05 4.73 -14.89
CA ASP A 6 10.66 3.35 -15.21
C ASP A 6 10.15 2.60 -13.95
N PRO A 7 8.99 1.92 -14.01
CA PRO A 7 8.48 1.09 -12.92
C PRO A 7 9.51 0.10 -12.36
N HIS A 8 10.35 -0.48 -13.23
CA HIS A 8 11.42 -1.39 -12.81
C HIS A 8 12.47 -0.66 -11.96
N GLN A 9 12.87 0.53 -12.38
CA GLN A 9 13.83 1.37 -11.66
C GLN A 9 13.29 1.80 -10.29
N ARG A 10 12.01 2.20 -10.20
CA ARG A 10 11.37 2.55 -8.91
C ARG A 10 11.32 1.37 -7.94
N SER A 11 11.01 0.17 -8.46
CA SER A 11 10.98 -1.06 -7.67
C SER A 11 12.39 -1.41 -7.14
N GLN A 12 13.42 -1.31 -7.99
CA GLN A 12 14.80 -1.50 -7.56
C GLN A 12 15.23 -0.45 -6.51
N ASP A 13 14.85 0.81 -6.68
CA ASP A 13 15.13 1.88 -5.72
C ASP A 13 14.42 1.67 -4.38
N ALA A 14 13.17 1.20 -4.38
CA ALA A 14 12.47 0.82 -3.16
C ALA A 14 13.21 -0.33 -2.46
N ARG A 15 13.60 -1.38 -3.20
CA ARG A 15 14.35 -2.52 -2.66
C ARG A 15 15.68 -2.09 -2.03
N ARG A 16 16.41 -1.19 -2.70
CA ARG A 16 17.67 -0.63 -2.20
C ARG A 16 17.47 0.15 -0.90
N ARG A 17 16.47 1.04 -0.85
CA ARG A 17 16.16 1.84 0.35
C ARG A 17 15.73 0.98 1.54
N VAL A 18 14.98 -0.12 1.32
CA VAL A 18 14.66 -1.07 2.40
C VAL A 18 15.92 -1.79 2.89
N LEU A 19 16.84 -2.16 2.00
CA LEU A 19 18.10 -2.79 2.40
C LEU A 19 18.96 -1.84 3.26
N GLU A 20 19.11 -0.58 2.84
CA GLU A 20 19.81 0.45 3.60
C GLU A 20 19.19 0.65 4.99
N MET A 21 17.85 0.73 5.04
CA MET A 21 17.07 0.78 6.28
C MET A 21 17.36 -0.44 7.16
N ALA A 22 17.36 -1.65 6.59
CA ALA A 22 17.62 -2.87 7.33
C ALA A 22 19.01 -2.93 7.95
N LEU A 23 20.02 -2.45 7.21
CA LEU A 23 21.38 -2.35 7.70
C LEU A 23 21.50 -1.34 8.85
N SER A 24 20.77 -0.22 8.81
CA SER A 24 20.77 0.80 9.87
C SER A 24 20.12 0.35 11.19
N LEU A 25 19.22 -0.63 11.12
CA LEU A 25 18.44 -1.11 12.27
C LEU A 25 19.07 -2.31 12.97
N ARG A 26 20.14 -2.90 12.41
CA ARG A 26 20.85 -4.02 13.02
C ARG A 26 21.53 -3.59 14.32
N ASP A 27 20.87 -3.90 15.43
CA ASP A 27 21.48 -3.94 16.77
C ASP A 27 21.05 -5.27 17.41
N GLY A 28 21.99 -6.21 17.56
CA GLY A 28 21.75 -7.53 18.15
C GLY A 28 21.99 -8.72 17.20
N PRO A 29 21.78 -9.96 17.68
CA PRO A 29 22.01 -11.16 16.88
C PRO A 29 21.00 -11.28 15.73
N PRO A 30 21.44 -11.78 14.56
CA PRO A 30 20.59 -11.91 13.38
C PRO A 30 19.42 -12.87 13.61
N GLY A 31 18.27 -12.58 12.99
CA GLY A 31 17.09 -13.44 12.99
C GLY A 31 15.99 -13.05 13.97
N GLY A 32 16.04 -11.83 14.53
CA GLY A 32 14.97 -11.29 15.36
C GLY A 32 13.72 -10.89 14.57
N SER A 33 12.62 -10.55 15.27
CA SER A 33 11.37 -10.10 14.66
C SER A 33 11.55 -8.87 13.75
N VAL A 34 12.46 -7.98 14.12
CA VAL A 34 12.85 -6.80 13.33
C VAL A 34 13.48 -7.22 12.00
N ASP A 35 14.44 -8.15 12.01
CA ASP A 35 15.08 -8.65 10.79
C ASP A 35 14.06 -9.33 9.87
N HIS A 36 13.14 -10.11 10.45
CA HIS A 36 12.09 -10.79 9.70
C HIS A 36 11.12 -9.79 9.04
N PHE A 37 10.67 -8.78 9.79
CA PHE A 37 9.83 -7.69 9.26
C PHE A 37 10.52 -6.94 8.13
N LEU A 38 11.80 -6.59 8.29
CA LEU A 38 12.56 -5.84 7.29
C LEU A 38 12.84 -6.67 6.04
N ALA A 39 13.11 -7.97 6.18
CA ALA A 39 13.25 -8.88 5.05
C ALA A 39 11.94 -9.02 4.25
N LEU A 40 10.80 -9.11 4.94
CA LEU A 40 9.49 -9.13 4.29
C LEU A 40 9.16 -7.81 3.59
N LEU A 41 9.43 -6.67 4.23
CA LEU A 41 9.31 -5.36 3.58
C LEU A 41 10.18 -5.30 2.32
N GLN A 42 11.42 -5.78 2.36
CA GLN A 42 12.34 -5.76 1.23
C GLN A 42 11.80 -6.59 0.05
N TYR A 43 11.10 -7.68 0.34
CA TYR A 43 10.53 -8.56 -0.65
C TYR A 43 9.20 -8.04 -1.22
N ARG A 44 8.31 -7.52 -0.38
CA ARG A 44 6.91 -7.21 -0.73
C ARG A 44 6.66 -5.75 -1.09
N LEU A 45 7.28 -4.80 -0.39
CA LEU A 45 7.04 -3.37 -0.59
C LEU A 45 7.38 -2.90 -2.02
N PRO A 46 8.48 -3.34 -2.67
CA PRO A 46 8.78 -2.89 -4.03
C PRO A 46 7.72 -3.25 -5.07
N PHE A 47 7.13 -4.44 -4.96
CA PHE A 47 6.04 -4.86 -5.85
C PHE A 47 4.78 -4.06 -5.56
N TRP A 48 4.43 -3.89 -4.28
CA TRP A 48 3.28 -3.09 -3.88
C TRP A 48 3.36 -1.64 -4.42
N LEU A 49 4.52 -0.99 -4.21
CA LEU A 49 4.73 0.36 -4.73
C LEU A 49 4.66 0.40 -6.27
N SER A 50 5.16 -0.62 -6.98
CA SER A 50 5.02 -0.64 -8.45
C SER A 50 3.56 -0.69 -8.89
N VAL A 51 2.71 -1.51 -8.25
CA VAL A 51 1.27 -1.57 -8.55
C VAL A 51 0.60 -0.21 -8.38
N LEU A 52 0.94 0.51 -7.31
CA LEU A 52 0.39 1.85 -7.07
C LEU A 52 0.84 2.86 -8.12
N HIS A 53 2.12 2.87 -8.47
CA HIS A 53 2.67 3.82 -9.44
C HIS A 53 2.13 3.57 -10.85
N ASP A 54 1.98 2.30 -11.23
CA ASP A 54 1.47 1.89 -12.54
C ASP A 54 0.02 2.32 -12.77
N LEU A 55 -0.75 2.49 -11.69
CA LEU A 55 -2.15 2.93 -11.74
C LEU A 55 -2.34 4.23 -12.53
N THR A 56 -1.40 5.17 -12.44
CA THR A 56 -1.46 6.44 -13.18
C THR A 56 -1.47 6.25 -14.71
N HIS A 57 -0.88 5.16 -15.23
CA HIS A 57 -0.92 4.83 -16.67
C HIS A 57 -2.28 4.30 -17.15
N HIS A 58 -3.14 3.91 -16.22
CA HIS A 58 -4.49 3.42 -16.49
C HIS A 58 -5.55 4.53 -16.53
N ALA A 59 -5.18 5.78 -16.20
CA ALA A 59 -6.10 6.91 -16.23
C ALA A 59 -6.78 7.04 -17.61
N GLY A 60 -8.12 7.12 -17.60
CA GLY A 60 -8.95 7.20 -18.80
C GLY A 60 -9.10 5.89 -19.58
N ARG A 61 -8.56 4.77 -19.08
CA ARG A 61 -8.65 3.43 -19.68
C ARG A 61 -9.50 2.51 -18.82
N GLY A 62 -10.22 1.57 -19.44
CA GLY A 62 -11.10 0.65 -18.71
C GLY A 62 -12.19 1.39 -17.92
N THR A 63 -12.64 0.81 -16.80
CA THR A 63 -13.51 1.46 -15.80
C THR A 63 -12.70 1.83 -14.56
N VAL A 64 -13.14 2.84 -13.81
CA VAL A 64 -12.46 3.25 -12.57
C VAL A 64 -12.41 2.08 -11.58
N ALA A 65 -13.54 1.41 -11.38
CA ALA A 65 -13.61 0.21 -10.55
C ALA A 65 -12.71 -0.92 -11.05
N GLY A 66 -12.68 -1.17 -12.36
CA GLY A 66 -11.86 -2.21 -12.98
C GLY A 66 -10.35 -1.99 -12.80
N ASN A 67 -9.91 -0.74 -12.70
CA ASN A 67 -8.52 -0.40 -12.40
C ASN A 67 -8.20 -0.50 -10.89
N LEU A 68 -9.17 -0.14 -10.02
CA LEU A 68 -8.96 -0.11 -8.56
C LEU A 68 -9.11 -1.47 -7.88
N VAL A 69 -9.93 -2.38 -8.39
CA VAL A 69 -10.11 -3.72 -7.80
C VAL A 69 -8.80 -4.52 -7.78
N PRO A 70 -8.01 -4.60 -8.88
CA PRO A 70 -6.68 -5.22 -8.84
C PRO A 70 -5.73 -4.59 -7.82
N VAL A 71 -5.80 -3.26 -7.63
CA VAL A 71 -5.01 -2.56 -6.62
C VAL A 71 -5.45 -2.94 -5.21
N ALA A 72 -6.76 -2.97 -4.94
CA ALA A 72 -7.29 -3.39 -3.65
C ALA A 72 -6.90 -4.83 -3.31
N ARG A 73 -6.93 -5.75 -4.29
CA ARG A 73 -6.43 -7.13 -4.14
C ARG A 73 -4.95 -7.17 -3.78
N ALA A 74 -4.10 -6.47 -4.52
CA ALA A 74 -2.68 -6.40 -4.23
C ALA A 74 -2.40 -5.76 -2.86
N GLY A 75 -3.19 -4.76 -2.46
CA GLY A 75 -3.14 -4.14 -1.16
C GLY A 75 -3.50 -5.10 -0.03
N LEU A 76 -4.57 -5.89 -0.19
CA LEU A 76 -4.95 -6.94 0.76
C LEU A 76 -3.82 -7.97 0.94
N ASP A 77 -3.26 -8.48 -0.16
CA ASP A 77 -2.17 -9.46 -0.12
C ASP A 77 -0.90 -8.89 0.51
N TYR A 78 -0.53 -7.64 0.18
CA TYR A 78 0.61 -6.95 0.80
C TYR A 78 0.42 -6.81 2.32
N HIS A 79 -0.75 -6.32 2.76
CA HIS A 79 -1.01 -6.09 4.18
C HIS A 79 -1.10 -7.37 4.99
N LEU A 80 -1.66 -8.45 4.43
CA LEU A 80 -1.72 -9.75 5.10
C LEU A 80 -0.32 -10.31 5.40
N GLU A 81 0.57 -10.26 4.42
CA GLU A 81 1.91 -10.81 4.57
C GLU A 81 2.82 -9.94 5.46
N VAL A 82 2.70 -8.62 5.39
CA VAL A 82 3.56 -7.70 6.14
C VAL A 82 3.11 -7.52 7.59
N GLN A 83 1.80 -7.46 7.87
CA GLN A 83 1.31 -7.18 9.22
C GLN A 83 1.68 -8.25 10.24
N ALA A 84 1.65 -9.53 9.86
CA ALA A 84 2.01 -10.62 10.75
C ALA A 84 3.45 -10.49 11.28
N ALA A 85 4.37 -10.02 10.44
CA ALA A 85 5.75 -9.78 10.83
C ALA A 85 5.97 -8.44 11.54
N ALA A 86 5.13 -7.44 11.25
CA ALA A 86 5.19 -6.14 11.91
C ALA A 86 4.87 -6.24 13.41
N LEU A 87 3.82 -6.97 13.80
CA LEU A 87 3.37 -7.07 15.19
C LEU A 87 4.49 -7.37 16.21
N PRO A 88 5.30 -8.44 16.05
CA PRO A 88 6.39 -8.72 16.99
C PRO A 88 7.56 -7.73 16.87
N ALA A 89 7.75 -7.07 15.73
CA ALA A 89 8.82 -6.08 15.53
C ALA A 89 8.57 -4.77 16.31
N PHE A 90 7.30 -4.39 16.49
CA PHE A 90 6.89 -3.19 17.22
C PHE A 90 6.58 -3.42 18.71
N SER A 91 6.93 -4.59 19.25
CA SER A 91 6.67 -4.95 20.65
C SER A 91 7.52 -4.18 21.68
N SER A 92 8.67 -3.64 21.27
CA SER A 92 9.55 -2.83 22.11
C SER A 92 9.41 -1.34 21.76
N PRO A 93 9.13 -0.45 22.75
CA PRO A 93 9.02 0.99 22.49
C PRO A 93 10.28 1.62 21.91
N ASN A 94 11.47 1.21 22.36
CA ASN A 94 12.74 1.73 21.84
C ASN A 94 12.94 1.30 20.37
N VAL A 95 12.74 0.01 20.09
CA VAL A 95 12.83 -0.53 18.72
C VAL A 95 11.81 0.15 17.79
N THR A 96 10.60 0.41 18.29
CA THR A 96 9.55 1.13 17.55
C THR A 96 10.00 2.53 17.11
N VAL A 97 10.67 3.28 17.99
CA VAL A 97 11.20 4.61 17.65
C VAL A 97 12.22 4.50 16.52
N ARG A 98 13.18 3.58 16.64
CA ARG A 98 14.22 3.36 15.62
C ARG A 98 13.62 2.98 14.26
N ILE A 99 12.64 2.06 14.24
CA ILE A 99 11.95 1.66 13.00
C ILE A 99 11.25 2.86 12.35
N ARG A 100 10.55 3.70 13.14
CA ARG A 100 9.87 4.89 12.61
C ARG A 100 10.84 5.90 12.00
N GLU A 101 11.97 6.13 12.65
CA GLU A 101 13.03 7.01 12.13
C GLU A 101 13.61 6.47 10.83
N ALA A 102 13.86 5.16 10.76
CA ALA A 102 14.42 4.51 9.58
C ALA A 102 13.43 4.50 8.40
N LEU A 103 12.14 4.23 8.64
CA LEU A 103 11.07 4.34 7.63
C LEU A 103 10.96 5.76 7.08
N ARG A 104 11.04 6.77 7.95
CA ARG A 104 11.01 8.19 7.55
C ARG A 104 12.24 8.54 6.70
N ALA A 105 13.43 8.15 7.13
CA ALA A 105 14.68 8.41 6.41
C ALA A 105 14.70 7.73 5.03
N ALA A 106 14.11 6.54 4.90
CA ALA A 106 13.98 5.82 3.64
C ALA A 106 12.85 6.36 2.72
N GLY A 107 12.04 7.30 3.21
CA GLY A 107 10.92 7.87 2.45
C GLY A 107 9.73 6.91 2.30
N PHE A 108 9.53 5.98 3.24
CA PHE A 108 8.39 5.06 3.30
C PHE A 108 7.30 5.58 4.26
N GLY A 109 7.05 6.89 4.23
CA GLY A 109 5.93 7.50 4.94
C GLY A 109 4.59 7.23 4.25
N PRO A 110 3.46 7.65 4.87
CA PRO A 110 2.10 7.45 4.32
C PRO A 110 1.94 7.94 2.87
N GLU A 111 2.64 9.03 2.52
CA GLU A 111 2.63 9.61 1.18
C GLU A 111 3.12 8.66 0.09
N ALA A 112 3.99 7.69 0.42
CA ALA A 112 4.52 6.74 -0.56
C ALA A 112 3.42 5.87 -1.18
N GLU A 113 2.33 5.63 -0.45
CA GLU A 113 1.19 4.84 -0.91
C GLU A 113 0.01 5.72 -1.34
N VAL A 114 -0.27 6.79 -0.59
CA VAL A 114 -1.43 7.66 -0.83
C VAL A 114 -1.27 8.47 -2.11
N ALA A 115 -0.11 9.09 -2.34
CA ALA A 115 0.10 10.00 -3.46
C ALA A 115 -0.18 9.40 -4.85
N PRO A 116 0.33 8.19 -5.21
CA PRO A 116 0.04 7.61 -6.53
C PRO A 116 -1.43 7.28 -6.75
N LEU A 117 -2.15 6.82 -5.72
CA LEU A 117 -3.60 6.58 -5.78
C LEU A 117 -4.38 7.88 -5.95
N ALA A 118 -4.05 8.89 -5.14
CA ALA A 118 -4.67 10.20 -5.21
C ALA A 118 -4.45 10.86 -6.58
N ALA A 119 -3.25 10.73 -7.16
CA ALA A 119 -2.95 11.24 -8.49
C ALA A 119 -3.78 10.57 -9.59
N TYR A 120 -3.98 9.25 -9.52
CA TYR A 120 -4.88 8.55 -10.44
C TYR A 120 -6.33 9.03 -10.31
N LEU A 121 -6.84 9.10 -9.07
CA LEU A 121 -8.21 9.55 -8.80
C LEU A 121 -8.44 11.00 -9.24
N GLU A 122 -7.45 11.88 -9.06
CA GLU A 122 -7.50 13.26 -9.52
C GLU A 122 -7.58 13.36 -11.05
N GLU A 123 -6.80 12.55 -11.77
CA GLU A 123 -6.84 12.54 -13.24
C GLU A 123 -8.18 11.97 -13.75
N GLU A 124 -8.68 10.89 -13.16
CA GLU A 124 -10.02 10.36 -13.47
C GLU A 124 -11.14 11.37 -13.16
N ARG A 125 -10.99 12.16 -12.09
CA ARG A 125 -11.91 13.25 -11.74
C ARG A 125 -11.87 14.38 -12.77
N ARG A 126 -10.67 14.75 -13.23
CA ARG A 126 -10.48 15.74 -14.31
C ARG A 126 -11.07 15.27 -15.65
N LEU A 127 -11.08 13.97 -15.89
CA LEU A 127 -11.72 13.33 -17.04
C LEU A 127 -13.24 13.17 -16.89
N GLY A 128 -13.82 13.53 -15.74
CA GLY A 128 -15.25 13.40 -15.44
C GLY A 128 -15.70 11.96 -15.17
N ARG A 129 -14.75 11.03 -14.98
CA ARG A 129 -15.01 9.60 -14.70
C ARG A 129 -15.12 9.31 -13.20
N VAL A 130 -14.61 10.22 -12.37
CA VAL A 130 -14.86 10.29 -10.92
C VAL A 130 -15.68 11.55 -10.63
N ALA A 131 -16.64 11.45 -9.71
CA ALA A 131 -17.55 12.54 -9.36
C ALA A 131 -16.79 13.78 -8.85
N ALA A 132 -17.21 14.97 -9.25
CA ALA A 132 -16.49 16.22 -8.95
C ALA A 132 -16.32 16.52 -7.45
N GLY A 133 -17.23 16.00 -6.61
CA GLY A 133 -17.21 16.16 -5.15
C GLY A 133 -16.37 15.13 -4.40
N VAL A 134 -15.78 14.14 -5.09
CA VAL A 134 -14.86 13.18 -4.47
C VAL A 134 -13.54 13.88 -4.14
N ASP A 135 -13.05 13.67 -2.92
CA ASP A 135 -11.70 14.03 -2.49
C ASP A 135 -10.75 12.87 -2.82
N PRO A 136 -9.84 13.02 -3.82
CA PRO A 136 -8.94 11.95 -4.25
C PRO A 136 -8.04 11.42 -3.14
N GLU A 137 -7.53 12.30 -2.27
CA GLU A 137 -6.58 11.93 -1.23
C GLU A 137 -7.28 11.22 -0.07
N ALA A 138 -8.47 11.69 0.32
CA ALA A 138 -9.30 11.00 1.30
C ALA A 138 -9.76 9.62 0.78
N SER A 139 -10.18 9.53 -0.48
CA SER A 139 -10.59 8.25 -1.09
C SER A 139 -9.42 7.26 -1.21
N ALA A 140 -8.22 7.72 -1.56
CA ALA A 140 -7.02 6.90 -1.54
C ALA A 140 -6.74 6.33 -0.14
N ARG A 141 -6.82 7.17 0.89
CA ARG A 141 -6.67 6.73 2.29
C ARG A 141 -7.74 5.72 2.70
N LEU A 142 -9.00 5.91 2.29
CA LEU A 142 -10.09 4.99 2.59
C LEU A 142 -9.90 3.62 1.91
N LEU A 143 -9.44 3.59 0.65
CA LEU A 143 -9.11 2.34 -0.03
C LEU A 143 -8.03 1.56 0.72
N LEU A 144 -6.94 2.24 1.07
CA LEU A 144 -5.84 1.64 1.83
C LEU A 144 -6.29 1.18 3.21
N ALA A 145 -7.11 1.97 3.91
CA ALA A 145 -7.68 1.63 5.21
C ALA A 145 -8.59 0.39 5.13
N GLY A 146 -9.41 0.26 4.09
CA GLY A 146 -10.23 -0.93 3.85
C GLY A 146 -9.38 -2.18 3.67
N CYS A 147 -8.30 -2.08 2.87
CA CYS A 147 -7.36 -3.19 2.68
C CYS A 147 -6.67 -3.56 3.99
N PHE A 148 -6.15 -2.57 4.72
CA PHE A 148 -5.49 -2.76 6.01
C PHE A 148 -6.43 -3.42 7.03
N HIS A 149 -7.65 -2.88 7.18
CA HIS A 149 -8.64 -3.38 8.13
C HIS A 149 -9.02 -4.83 7.83
N ARG A 150 -9.34 -5.13 6.57
CA ARG A 150 -9.70 -6.49 6.17
C ARG A 150 -8.56 -7.48 6.42
N ALA A 151 -7.32 -7.10 6.11
CA ALA A 151 -6.13 -7.92 6.39
C ALA A 151 -5.90 -8.12 7.90
N TYR A 152 -6.09 -7.05 8.68
CA TYR A 152 -5.99 -7.09 10.13
C TYR A 152 -7.01 -8.05 10.75
N ILE A 153 -8.27 -8.04 10.30
CA ILE A 153 -9.29 -8.94 10.84
C ILE A 153 -8.94 -10.41 10.55
N GLU A 154 -8.52 -10.76 9.34
CA GLU A 154 -8.08 -12.14 9.01
C GLU A 154 -6.92 -12.64 9.88
N LEU A 155 -5.97 -11.76 10.17
CA LEU A 155 -4.87 -12.08 11.08
C LEU A 155 -5.36 -12.44 12.50
N PHE A 156 -6.46 -11.84 12.95
CA PHE A 156 -7.00 -12.04 14.30
C PHE A 156 -8.00 -13.18 14.41
N VAL A 157 -8.88 -13.35 13.43
CA VAL A 157 -10.01 -14.30 13.51
C VAL A 157 -9.90 -15.48 12.54
N GLY A 158 -8.87 -15.52 11.69
CA GLY A 158 -8.72 -16.54 10.66
C GLY A 158 -9.41 -16.18 9.35
N ALA A 159 -8.99 -16.84 8.26
CA ALA A 159 -9.47 -16.58 6.90
C ALA A 159 -10.91 -17.07 6.64
N ASP A 160 -11.40 -18.00 7.45
CA ASP A 160 -12.76 -18.56 7.40
C ASP A 160 -13.82 -17.61 7.99
N MET A 161 -13.41 -16.64 8.80
CA MET A 161 -14.28 -15.70 9.49
C MET A 161 -14.45 -14.35 8.75
N VAL A 162 -13.95 -14.26 7.52
CA VAL A 162 -13.90 -13.04 6.72
C VAL A 162 -14.31 -13.34 5.27
N PRO A 163 -14.87 -12.36 4.53
CA PRO A 163 -15.21 -12.56 3.13
C PRO A 163 -13.98 -12.90 2.29
N ALA A 164 -14.16 -13.63 1.19
CA ALA A 164 -13.07 -13.92 0.25
C ALA A 164 -12.42 -12.62 -0.25
N ARG A 165 -11.11 -12.67 -0.53
CA ARG A 165 -10.33 -11.47 -0.91
C ARG A 165 -10.90 -10.73 -2.11
N GLU A 166 -11.40 -11.47 -3.10
CA GLU A 166 -12.04 -10.86 -4.29
C GLU A 166 -13.27 -10.05 -3.91
N VAL A 167 -14.14 -10.65 -3.08
CA VAL A 167 -15.37 -10.01 -2.59
C VAL A 167 -15.02 -8.75 -1.81
N SER A 168 -14.05 -8.83 -0.89
CA SER A 168 -13.63 -7.65 -0.11
C SER A 168 -13.02 -6.55 -0.99
N ALA A 169 -12.23 -6.88 -2.02
CA ALA A 169 -11.66 -5.90 -2.92
C ALA A 169 -12.75 -5.17 -3.73
N GLU A 170 -13.73 -5.91 -4.25
CA GLU A 170 -14.88 -5.35 -4.95
C GLU A 170 -15.74 -4.47 -4.01
N GLU A 171 -16.00 -4.92 -2.78
CA GLU A 171 -16.74 -4.16 -1.77
C GLU A 171 -16.05 -2.85 -1.40
N ILE A 172 -14.74 -2.88 -1.12
CA ILE A 172 -13.95 -1.69 -0.80
C ILE A 172 -14.10 -0.66 -1.93
N VAL A 173 -13.88 -1.07 -3.18
CA VAL A 173 -13.92 -0.15 -4.32
C VAL A 173 -15.33 0.36 -4.58
N ARG A 174 -16.34 -0.51 -4.53
CA ARG A 174 -17.75 -0.17 -4.74
C ARG A 174 -18.24 0.84 -3.71
N GLU A 175 -17.87 0.69 -2.44
CA GLU A 175 -18.36 1.56 -1.36
C GLU A 175 -17.61 2.89 -1.25
N LEU A 176 -16.54 3.11 -2.04
CA LEU A 176 -15.97 4.46 -2.21
C LEU A 176 -16.88 5.39 -3.01
N ARG A 177 -17.88 4.86 -3.74
CA ARG A 177 -18.88 5.64 -4.51
C ARG A 177 -18.25 6.72 -5.41
N LEU A 178 -17.21 6.31 -6.15
CA LEU A 178 -16.37 7.24 -6.91
C LEU A 178 -17.02 7.73 -8.21
N GLU A 179 -17.87 6.92 -8.84
CA GLU A 179 -18.43 7.23 -10.15
C GLU A 179 -19.54 8.31 -10.04
N PRO A 180 -19.67 9.22 -11.03
CA PRO A 180 -20.75 10.21 -11.05
C PRO A 180 -22.14 9.56 -11.00
N PRO A 181 -23.13 10.22 -10.39
CA PRO A 181 -24.51 9.74 -10.46
C PRO A 181 -24.99 9.71 -11.92
N SER A 182 -25.63 8.60 -12.29
CA SER A 182 -26.29 8.43 -13.59
C SER A 182 -27.49 9.35 -13.79
#